data_AF-A0AAD7HMU4-F1
#
_entry.id   AF-A0AAD7HMU4-F1
#
_cell.length_a   1.000
_cell.length_b   1.000
_cell.length_c   1.000
_cell.angle_alpha   90.00
_cell.angle_beta   90.00
_cell.angle_gamma   90.00
#
_symmetry.space_group_name_H-M   'P 1'
#
loop_
_entity.id
_entity.type
_entity.pdbx_description
1 polymer ?
#
loop_
_entity_poly.entity_id
_entity_poly.type
_entity_poly.pdbx_seq_one_letter_code
_entity_poly.pdbx_strand_id
1 'polypeptide(L)'
;MAKILSSHQSVSELTPEFLRGWSLEGVEAKPADKHAPVILKILCAALDTPRALEQNKKKSNHTACYTILAQIVSRRSQYAPDFTGPMSLMWWASGCSREAIEILNNIGLSKSFDTTQLLIKSTGNYCIQAAHLLAHGPDGHLLGYDNVNLSTSIFVEQRSSGSTPAKVQSGTYAILYRLRNPNPRALELEPILLRAQNATDLDFNNDLCPSLEQSQKAHHQFCSYVIRVLSRYEGAFKGRRNDPDLQSPPRRPLPDGYKTAQFPLKICTREEGLIKGNLAVHVEIYINQLGLTYPQLTRALGIGLFHLCLNLVWAVLNVHRGHVNHHGTLAHLFVIIEKTRLGGQHPDYHSLLAALMQILDGLLLDAWRIECGFNTLAEYAAMNPSAADLRLKAATILYNHGTPTRSPSKSNGAADTVRENSKRLIHDLMYVCEVTRAISATDFGRVEDILTTLGMMFRGAGSKNYSTEIMHFTHNMKKIWDVNGFEGFNSSLP
;
A
#
# COMPACT_ATOMS: atom_id res chain seq x y z
N MET A 1 -28.88 -4.53 -35.29
CA MET A 1 -27.97 -5.44 -34.57
C MET A 1 -26.98 -4.66 -33.71
N ALA A 2 -26.07 -3.85 -34.27
CA ALA A 2 -25.08 -3.12 -33.45
C ALA A 2 -25.68 -2.11 -32.44
N LYS A 3 -26.69 -1.31 -32.84
CA LYS A 3 -27.44 -0.43 -31.92
C LYS A 3 -28.23 -1.17 -30.82
N ILE A 4 -28.38 -2.48 -30.92
CA ILE A 4 -29.15 -3.32 -29.99
C ILE A 4 -28.21 -4.06 -29.04
N LEU A 5 -27.00 -4.37 -29.50
CA LEU A 5 -26.00 -5.14 -28.75
C LEU A 5 -24.98 -4.25 -28.03
N SER A 6 -24.82 -2.99 -28.46
CA SER A 6 -24.00 -1.99 -27.77
C SER A 6 -24.90 -0.98 -27.09
N SER A 7 -24.67 -0.78 -25.79
CA SER A 7 -25.33 0.21 -24.95
C SER A 7 -24.82 1.63 -25.20
N HIS A 8 -23.54 1.78 -25.51
CA HIS A 8 -22.95 3.07 -25.90
C HIS A 8 -22.83 3.20 -27.41
N GLN A 9 -22.82 4.46 -27.87
CA GLN A 9 -22.68 4.84 -29.27
C GLN A 9 -21.32 5.52 -29.56
N SER A 10 -20.54 5.85 -28.54
CA SER A 10 -19.22 6.46 -28.69
C SER A 10 -18.26 6.02 -27.59
N VAL A 11 -16.97 5.94 -27.90
CA VAL A 11 -15.93 5.71 -26.88
C VAL A 11 -15.92 6.80 -25.81
N SER A 12 -16.37 8.02 -26.14
CA SER A 12 -16.45 9.12 -25.18
C SER A 12 -17.53 8.92 -24.11
N GLU A 13 -18.44 7.97 -24.29
CA GLU A 13 -19.50 7.65 -23.33
C GLU A 13 -19.06 6.58 -22.33
N LEU A 14 -17.90 5.94 -22.56
CA LEU A 14 -17.37 4.92 -21.65
C LEU A 14 -16.81 5.58 -20.38
N THR A 15 -17.55 5.47 -19.28
CA THR A 15 -17.16 6.05 -17.99
C THR A 15 -16.22 5.13 -17.19
N PRO A 16 -15.43 5.69 -16.24
CA PRO A 16 -14.64 4.88 -15.30
C PRO A 16 -15.49 3.86 -14.51
N GLU A 17 -16.75 4.17 -14.24
CA GLU A 17 -17.69 3.29 -13.53
C GLU A 17 -18.09 2.09 -14.41
N PHE A 18 -18.38 2.34 -15.70
CA PHE A 18 -18.62 1.28 -16.67
C PHE A 18 -17.40 0.36 -16.78
N LEU A 19 -16.20 0.94 -16.92
CA LEU A 19 -14.95 0.17 -17.04
C LEU A 19 -14.65 -0.69 -15.80
N ARG A 20 -14.94 -0.19 -14.60
CA ARG A 20 -14.78 -0.94 -13.34
C ARG A 20 -15.75 -2.12 -13.22
N GLY A 21 -16.97 -1.96 -13.73
CA GLY A 21 -17.99 -3.02 -13.74
C GLY A 21 -17.98 -3.89 -15.00
N TRP A 22 -17.07 -3.61 -15.94
CA TRP A 22 -17.07 -4.26 -17.24
C TRP A 22 -16.75 -5.74 -17.11
N SER A 23 -17.55 -6.56 -17.78
CA SER A 23 -17.29 -7.98 -17.97
C SER A 23 -17.83 -8.41 -19.33
N LEU A 24 -17.13 -9.33 -19.99
CA LEU A 24 -17.60 -9.88 -21.26
C LEU A 24 -18.99 -10.51 -21.12
N GLU A 25 -19.23 -11.19 -20.01
CA GLU A 25 -20.53 -11.82 -19.71
C GLU A 25 -21.64 -10.78 -19.50
N GLY A 26 -21.37 -9.71 -18.75
CA GLY A 26 -22.35 -8.66 -18.50
C GLY A 26 -22.71 -7.88 -19.76
N VAL A 27 -21.71 -7.58 -20.59
CA VAL A 27 -21.81 -6.63 -21.70
C VAL A 27 -22.14 -7.31 -23.02
N GLU A 28 -21.58 -8.49 -23.31
CA GLU A 28 -21.79 -9.16 -24.60
C GLU A 28 -22.73 -10.36 -24.48
N ALA A 29 -22.64 -11.19 -23.43
CA ALA A 29 -23.42 -12.42 -23.34
C ALA A 29 -24.93 -12.17 -23.22
N LYS A 30 -25.36 -11.31 -22.27
CA LYS A 30 -26.79 -11.04 -22.06
C LYS A 30 -27.47 -10.43 -23.30
N PRO A 31 -26.88 -9.42 -23.98
CA PRO A 31 -27.46 -8.92 -25.23
C PRO A 31 -27.42 -9.96 -26.36
N ALA A 32 -26.35 -10.75 -26.46
CA ALA A 32 -26.22 -11.80 -27.47
C ALA A 32 -27.32 -12.86 -27.36
N ASP A 33 -27.57 -13.37 -26.15
CA ASP A 33 -28.59 -14.38 -25.89
C ASP A 33 -30.00 -13.86 -26.26
N LYS A 34 -30.26 -12.58 -25.95
CA LYS A 34 -31.55 -11.95 -26.18
C LYS A 34 -31.78 -11.54 -27.64
N HIS A 35 -30.76 -11.02 -28.31
CA HIS A 35 -30.91 -10.31 -29.58
C HIS A 35 -30.19 -10.96 -30.76
N ALA A 36 -29.31 -11.92 -30.52
CA ALA A 36 -28.60 -12.70 -31.53
C ALA A 36 -28.60 -14.23 -31.28
N PRO A 37 -29.70 -14.85 -30.78
CA PRO A 37 -29.68 -16.25 -30.35
C PRO A 37 -29.36 -17.23 -31.47
N VAL A 38 -29.77 -16.93 -32.71
CA VAL A 38 -29.53 -17.81 -33.86
C VAL A 38 -28.05 -17.87 -34.22
N ILE A 39 -27.39 -16.71 -34.32
CA ILE A 39 -25.95 -16.65 -34.61
C ILE A 39 -25.16 -17.29 -33.49
N LEU A 40 -25.54 -17.05 -32.23
CA LEU A 40 -24.89 -17.67 -31.10
C LEU A 40 -25.01 -19.21 -31.15
N LYS A 41 -26.19 -19.75 -31.46
CA LYS A 41 -26.39 -21.19 -31.67
C LYS A 41 -25.50 -21.75 -32.78
N ILE A 42 -25.35 -21.03 -33.89
CA ILE A 42 -24.46 -21.44 -34.99
C ILE A 42 -23.00 -21.48 -34.52
N LEU A 43 -22.53 -20.44 -33.81
CA LEU A 43 -21.17 -20.39 -33.29
C LEU A 43 -20.90 -21.48 -32.25
N CYS A 44 -21.83 -21.68 -31.31
CA CYS A 44 -21.74 -22.77 -30.34
C CYS A 44 -21.70 -24.13 -31.04
N ALA A 45 -22.60 -24.40 -31.98
CA ALA A 45 -22.60 -25.67 -32.73
C ALA A 45 -21.28 -25.91 -33.50
N ALA A 46 -20.64 -24.84 -34.00
CA ALA A 46 -19.35 -24.94 -34.67
C ALA A 46 -18.18 -25.25 -33.70
N LEU A 47 -18.23 -24.74 -32.45
CA LEU A 47 -17.18 -24.95 -31.45
C LEU A 47 -17.40 -26.21 -30.59
N ASP A 48 -18.64 -26.59 -30.34
CA ASP A 48 -19.06 -27.71 -29.48
C ASP A 48 -19.22 -29.01 -30.27
N THR A 49 -18.24 -29.34 -31.11
CA THR A 49 -18.23 -30.64 -31.80
C THR A 49 -18.17 -31.79 -30.80
N PRO A 50 -18.67 -33.01 -31.13
CA PRO A 50 -18.63 -34.15 -30.21
C PRO A 50 -17.24 -34.42 -29.62
N ARG A 51 -16.21 -34.31 -30.48
CA ARG A 51 -14.81 -34.42 -30.07
C ARG A 51 -14.38 -33.31 -29.12
N ALA A 52 -14.79 -32.07 -29.36
CA ALA A 52 -14.45 -30.94 -28.50
C ALA A 52 -15.10 -31.08 -27.12
N LEU A 53 -16.36 -31.53 -27.04
CA LEU A 53 -17.05 -31.78 -25.77
C LEU A 53 -16.37 -32.90 -24.96
N GLU A 54 -15.85 -33.92 -25.64
CA GLU A 54 -15.12 -35.00 -24.99
C GLU A 54 -13.73 -34.54 -24.48
N GLN A 55 -12.98 -33.81 -25.30
CA GLN A 55 -11.55 -33.54 -25.08
C GLN A 55 -11.26 -32.19 -24.40
N ASN A 56 -12.11 -31.18 -24.55
CA ASN A 56 -11.89 -29.87 -23.95
C ASN A 56 -12.32 -29.86 -22.47
N LYS A 57 -11.34 -29.94 -21.56
CA LYS A 57 -11.58 -29.90 -20.10
C LYS A 57 -11.31 -28.53 -19.46
N LYS A 58 -10.89 -27.52 -20.23
CA LYS A 58 -10.35 -26.26 -19.68
C LYS A 58 -10.91 -24.98 -20.28
N LYS A 59 -11.25 -24.94 -21.57
CA LYS A 59 -11.66 -23.69 -22.25
C LYS A 59 -13.18 -23.55 -22.28
N SER A 60 -13.69 -22.36 -21.97
CA SER A 60 -15.10 -22.03 -22.21
C SER A 60 -15.31 -21.62 -23.68
N ASN A 61 -16.08 -22.41 -24.42
CA ASN A 61 -16.41 -22.10 -25.81
C ASN A 61 -17.34 -20.87 -25.93
N HIS A 62 -18.18 -20.62 -24.92
CA HIS A 62 -19.07 -19.46 -24.89
C HIS A 62 -18.33 -18.13 -24.92
N THR A 63 -17.22 -17.99 -24.17
CA THR A 63 -16.37 -16.80 -24.18
C THR A 63 -15.85 -16.49 -25.60
N ALA A 64 -15.45 -17.53 -26.34
CA ALA A 64 -14.99 -17.38 -27.72
C ALA A 64 -16.15 -16.96 -28.65
N CYS A 65 -17.34 -17.56 -28.51
CA CYS A 65 -18.52 -17.17 -29.25
C CYS A 65 -18.90 -15.69 -29.04
N TYR A 66 -18.93 -15.22 -27.78
CA TYR A 66 -19.25 -13.82 -27.47
C TYR A 66 -18.20 -12.86 -28.03
N THR A 67 -16.93 -13.23 -27.99
CA THR A 67 -15.85 -12.43 -28.59
C THR A 67 -16.00 -12.34 -30.11
N ILE A 68 -16.28 -13.46 -30.80
CA ILE A 68 -16.51 -13.47 -32.26
C ILE A 68 -17.71 -12.60 -32.61
N LEU A 69 -18.80 -12.71 -31.84
CA LEU A 69 -19.98 -11.88 -32.05
C LEU A 69 -19.68 -10.40 -31.83
N ALA A 70 -18.94 -10.04 -30.79
CA ALA A 70 -18.52 -8.67 -30.51
C ALA A 70 -17.64 -8.10 -31.64
N GLN A 71 -16.74 -8.91 -32.22
CA GLN A 71 -15.98 -8.53 -33.42
C GLN A 71 -16.92 -8.24 -34.59
N ILE A 72 -17.88 -9.11 -34.88
CA ILE A 72 -18.87 -8.89 -35.95
C ILE A 72 -19.64 -7.59 -35.70
N VAL A 73 -20.09 -7.35 -34.46
CA VAL A 73 -20.80 -6.14 -34.07
C VAL A 73 -19.96 -4.89 -34.31
N SER A 74 -18.70 -4.91 -33.87
CA SER A 74 -17.74 -3.81 -34.06
C SER A 74 -17.46 -3.54 -35.53
N ARG A 75 -17.33 -4.58 -36.36
CA ARG A 75 -17.12 -4.42 -37.82
C ARG A 75 -18.36 -3.93 -38.55
N ARG A 76 -19.56 -4.24 -38.05
CA ARG A 76 -20.82 -3.71 -38.59
C ARG A 76 -21.09 -2.27 -38.17
N SER A 77 -20.49 -1.80 -37.08
CA SER A 77 -20.65 -0.43 -36.61
C SER A 77 -19.45 0.02 -35.79
N GLN A 78 -18.74 1.03 -36.29
CA GLN A 78 -17.69 1.71 -35.55
C GLN A 78 -18.16 2.31 -34.22
N TYR A 79 -19.47 2.55 -34.09
CA TYR A 79 -20.16 3.09 -32.91
C TYR A 79 -20.51 2.03 -31.86
N ALA A 80 -19.94 0.81 -31.92
CA ALA A 80 -20.07 -0.19 -30.85
C ALA A 80 -18.77 -0.28 -30.05
N PRO A 81 -18.57 0.53 -28.99
CA PRO A 81 -17.33 0.56 -28.22
C PRO A 81 -17.34 -0.39 -27.02
N ASP A 82 -18.48 -0.99 -26.67
CA ASP A 82 -18.66 -1.69 -25.38
C ASP A 82 -17.69 -2.85 -25.15
N PHE A 83 -17.32 -3.59 -26.19
CA PHE A 83 -16.24 -4.58 -26.14
C PHE A 83 -14.88 -4.00 -26.53
N THR A 84 -14.82 -3.29 -27.67
CA THR A 84 -13.53 -2.88 -28.26
C THR A 84 -12.83 -1.75 -27.53
N GLY A 85 -13.54 -0.90 -26.80
CA GLY A 85 -12.98 0.19 -26.00
C GLY A 85 -12.24 -0.31 -24.75
N PRO A 86 -12.88 -1.11 -23.88
CA PRO A 86 -12.19 -1.70 -22.73
C PRO A 86 -10.99 -2.56 -23.14
N MET A 87 -11.13 -3.35 -24.22
CA MET A 87 -10.01 -4.12 -24.77
C MET A 87 -8.87 -3.21 -25.25
N SER A 88 -9.17 -2.09 -25.91
CA SER A 88 -8.13 -1.18 -26.40
C SER A 88 -7.37 -0.49 -25.26
N LEU A 89 -8.06 -0.15 -24.16
CA LEU A 89 -7.41 0.33 -22.93
C LEU A 89 -6.50 -0.73 -22.32
N MET A 90 -6.94 -1.99 -22.26
CA MET A 90 -6.13 -3.10 -21.74
C MET A 90 -4.85 -3.29 -22.56
N TRP A 91 -4.95 -3.30 -23.89
CA TRP A 91 -3.79 -3.44 -24.77
C TRP A 91 -2.81 -2.27 -24.58
N TRP A 92 -3.33 -1.05 -24.56
CA TRP A 92 -2.50 0.13 -24.35
C TRP A 92 -1.82 0.11 -22.97
N ALA A 93 -2.55 -0.19 -21.90
CA ALA A 93 -2.02 -0.26 -20.54
C ALA A 93 -0.99 -1.38 -20.34
N SER A 94 -1.06 -2.44 -21.15
CA SER A 94 -0.09 -3.54 -21.15
C SER A 94 1.20 -3.21 -21.91
N GLY A 95 1.34 -2.00 -22.46
CA GLY A 95 2.51 -1.59 -23.23
C GLY A 95 2.52 -2.13 -24.66
N CYS A 96 1.36 -2.52 -25.22
CA CYS A 96 1.26 -2.98 -26.60
C CYS A 96 1.66 -1.87 -27.58
N SER A 97 2.43 -2.20 -28.62
CA SER A 97 2.88 -1.20 -29.60
C SER A 97 1.70 -0.64 -30.41
N ARG A 98 1.89 0.55 -31.00
CA ARG A 98 0.88 1.17 -31.88
C ARG A 98 0.49 0.24 -33.03
N GLU A 99 1.47 -0.38 -33.66
CA GLU A 99 1.30 -1.29 -34.80
C GLU A 99 0.47 -2.51 -34.40
N ALA A 100 0.76 -3.09 -33.24
CA ALA A 100 0.00 -4.22 -32.72
C ALA A 100 -1.45 -3.83 -32.41
N ILE A 101 -1.70 -2.64 -31.83
CA ILE A 101 -3.05 -2.11 -31.62
C ILE A 101 -3.79 -1.92 -32.95
N GLU A 102 -3.13 -1.45 -34.01
CA GLU A 102 -3.76 -1.32 -35.33
C GLU A 102 -4.07 -2.67 -35.99
N ILE A 103 -3.22 -3.69 -35.80
CA ILE A 103 -3.54 -5.06 -36.23
C ILE A 103 -4.78 -5.57 -35.50
N LEU A 104 -4.86 -5.36 -34.18
CA LEU A 104 -6.01 -5.76 -33.36
C LEU A 104 -7.30 -5.03 -33.75
N ASN A 105 -7.18 -3.74 -34.10
CA ASN A 105 -8.28 -2.95 -34.66
C ASN A 105 -8.80 -3.53 -35.98
N ASN A 106 -7.89 -3.94 -36.88
CA ASN A 106 -8.26 -4.54 -38.17
C ASN A 106 -9.06 -5.84 -38.03
N ILE A 107 -8.85 -6.60 -36.96
CA ILE A 107 -9.62 -7.82 -36.65
C ILE A 107 -10.76 -7.61 -35.65
N GLY A 108 -11.07 -6.36 -35.27
CA GLY A 108 -12.20 -6.01 -34.41
C GLY A 108 -12.02 -6.36 -32.93
N LEU A 109 -10.78 -6.59 -32.46
CA LEU A 109 -10.44 -6.85 -31.06
C LEU A 109 -10.09 -5.58 -30.26
N SER A 110 -9.94 -4.46 -30.94
CA SER A 110 -9.58 -3.17 -30.36
C SER A 110 -10.20 -2.05 -31.18
N LYS A 111 -10.21 -0.83 -30.65
CA LYS A 111 -10.28 0.38 -31.47
C LYS A 111 -8.89 0.75 -32.00
N SER A 112 -8.84 1.68 -32.97
CA SER A 112 -7.58 2.26 -33.44
C SER A 112 -6.81 2.91 -32.29
N PHE A 113 -5.50 3.10 -32.49
CA PHE A 113 -4.66 3.75 -31.50
C PHE A 113 -5.15 5.17 -31.19
N ASP A 114 -5.51 5.94 -32.22
CA ASP A 114 -6.00 7.32 -32.05
C ASP A 114 -7.32 7.36 -31.28
N THR A 115 -8.24 6.43 -31.57
CA THR A 115 -9.49 6.30 -30.82
C THR A 115 -9.24 5.90 -29.36
N THR A 116 -8.21 5.08 -29.12
CA THR A 116 -7.79 4.70 -27.76
C THR A 116 -7.24 5.89 -27.00
N GLN A 117 -6.45 6.77 -27.63
CA GLN A 117 -6.01 8.02 -27.02
C GLN A 117 -7.17 8.96 -26.67
N LEU A 118 -8.19 9.04 -27.55
CA LEU A 118 -9.41 9.79 -27.26
C LEU A 118 -10.18 9.21 -26.06
N LEU A 119 -10.27 7.88 -25.98
CA LEU A 119 -10.88 7.18 -24.86
C LEU A 119 -10.13 7.48 -23.55
N ILE A 120 -8.80 7.36 -23.53
CA ILE A 120 -7.96 7.71 -22.37
C ILE A 120 -8.22 9.15 -21.92
N LYS A 121 -8.23 10.11 -22.86
CA LYS A 121 -8.50 11.52 -22.58
C LYS A 121 -9.90 11.74 -22.00
N SER A 122 -10.92 11.10 -22.56
CA SER A 122 -12.30 11.16 -22.08
C SER A 122 -12.43 10.59 -20.68
N THR A 123 -11.90 9.38 -20.43
CA THR A 123 -11.91 8.75 -19.11
C THR A 123 -11.14 9.58 -18.08
N GLY A 124 -10.02 10.20 -18.47
CA GLY A 124 -9.27 11.10 -17.61
C GLY A 124 -10.07 12.36 -17.24
N ASN A 125 -10.86 12.90 -18.16
CA ASN A 125 -11.75 14.03 -17.87
C ASN A 125 -12.89 13.63 -16.91
N TYR A 126 -13.47 12.43 -17.04
CA TYR A 126 -14.45 11.92 -16.07
C TYR A 126 -13.84 11.79 -14.66
N CYS A 127 -12.62 11.27 -14.56
CA CYS A 127 -11.90 11.19 -13.27
C CYS A 127 -11.68 12.58 -12.64
N ILE A 128 -11.27 13.58 -13.44
CA ILE A 128 -11.13 14.97 -12.97
C ILE A 128 -12.47 15.53 -12.51
N GLN A 129 -13.55 15.30 -13.26
CA GLN A 129 -14.87 15.78 -12.87
C GLN A 129 -15.33 15.16 -11.54
N ALA A 130 -15.12 13.85 -11.35
CA ALA A 130 -15.44 13.18 -10.10
C ALA A 130 -14.60 13.71 -8.93
N ALA A 131 -13.31 13.97 -9.15
CA ALA A 131 -12.41 14.55 -8.15
C ALA A 131 -12.79 16.01 -7.82
N HIS A 132 -13.18 16.79 -8.81
CA HIS A 132 -13.71 18.15 -8.62
C HIS A 132 -14.97 18.11 -7.74
N LEU A 133 -15.93 17.23 -8.04
CA LEU A 133 -17.14 17.08 -7.23
C LEU A 133 -16.81 16.70 -5.78
N LEU A 134 -15.82 15.84 -5.55
CA LEU A 134 -15.37 15.52 -4.19
C LEU A 134 -14.74 16.75 -3.50
N ALA A 135 -13.85 17.46 -4.18
CA ALA A 135 -13.10 18.58 -3.60
C ALA A 135 -13.98 19.78 -3.22
N HIS A 136 -15.10 19.98 -3.93
CA HIS A 136 -16.11 20.99 -3.60
C HIS A 136 -17.26 20.45 -2.74
N GLY A 137 -17.24 19.15 -2.42
CA GLY A 137 -18.28 18.46 -1.68
C GLY A 137 -18.10 18.52 -0.16
N PRO A 138 -19.15 18.18 0.61
CA PRO A 138 -19.10 18.20 2.08
C PRO A 138 -18.27 17.04 2.69
N ASP A 139 -17.98 16.00 1.90
CA ASP A 139 -17.27 14.80 2.36
C ASP A 139 -15.80 15.06 2.69
N GLY A 140 -15.23 16.16 2.21
CA GLY A 140 -13.79 16.45 2.29
C GLY A 140 -12.92 15.39 1.63
N HIS A 141 -11.61 15.65 1.59
CA HIS A 141 -10.64 14.73 0.98
C HIS A 141 -9.26 14.80 1.63
N LEU A 142 -8.53 13.70 1.50
CA LEU A 142 -7.08 13.63 1.71
C LEU A 142 -6.40 13.60 0.34
N LEU A 143 -5.38 14.41 0.15
CA LEU A 143 -4.54 14.37 -1.05
C LEU A 143 -3.30 13.49 -0.77
N GLY A 144 -3.11 12.45 -1.58
CA GLY A 144 -1.85 11.75 -1.69
C GLY A 144 -1.25 11.96 -3.07
N TYR A 145 0.03 12.25 -3.14
CA TYR A 145 0.76 12.36 -4.41
C TYR A 145 2.17 11.82 -4.25
N ASP A 146 2.70 11.29 -5.35
CA ASP A 146 4.07 10.82 -5.45
C ASP A 146 4.54 10.86 -6.91
N ASN A 147 5.83 10.65 -7.10
CA ASN A 147 6.49 10.65 -8.38
C ASN A 147 6.04 9.45 -9.24
N VAL A 148 5.79 9.72 -10.52
CA VAL A 148 5.55 8.74 -11.56
C VAL A 148 6.55 8.95 -12.69
N ASN A 149 7.13 7.86 -13.17
CA ASN A 149 8.04 7.86 -14.30
C ASN A 149 7.33 7.20 -15.49
N LEU A 150 7.02 7.99 -16.52
CA LEU A 150 6.39 7.52 -17.73
C LEU A 150 7.45 7.35 -18.82
N SER A 151 7.53 6.18 -19.44
CA SER A 151 8.32 6.04 -20.66
C SER A 151 7.57 6.71 -21.82
N THR A 152 8.16 7.75 -22.39
CA THR A 152 7.54 8.56 -23.45
C THR A 152 8.13 8.27 -24.83
N SER A 153 9.19 7.48 -24.92
CA SER A 153 9.83 7.17 -26.20
C SER A 153 9.25 5.94 -26.85
N ILE A 154 8.59 6.13 -28.00
CA ILE A 154 8.34 5.09 -29.00
C ILE A 154 9.52 4.94 -29.99
N PHE A 155 10.55 5.78 -29.88
CA PHE A 155 11.69 5.81 -30.79
C PHE A 155 12.84 4.92 -30.27
N VAL A 156 13.36 4.07 -31.15
CA VAL A 156 14.51 3.18 -30.91
C VAL A 156 15.84 3.93 -31.12
N GLU A 157 15.83 5.08 -31.80
CA GLU A 157 17.05 5.79 -32.20
C GLU A 157 17.67 6.64 -31.08
N GLN A 158 18.90 6.30 -30.71
CA GLN A 158 19.78 7.18 -29.93
C GLN A 158 20.32 8.28 -30.86
N ARG A 159 19.97 9.54 -30.60
CA ARG A 159 20.61 10.69 -31.26
C ARG A 159 21.85 11.12 -30.47
N SER A 160 22.72 11.93 -31.08
CA SER A 160 23.90 12.47 -30.40
C SER A 160 23.55 13.15 -29.07
N SER A 161 24.44 13.02 -28.09
CA SER A 161 24.27 13.46 -26.70
C SER A 161 23.87 14.94 -26.63
N GLY A 162 22.60 15.21 -26.33
CA GLY A 162 22.02 16.56 -26.27
C GLY A 162 20.73 16.73 -27.09
N SER A 163 20.49 15.86 -28.08
CA SER A 163 19.27 15.88 -28.92
C SER A 163 18.40 14.61 -28.79
N THR A 164 18.80 13.67 -27.92
CA THR A 164 18.00 12.50 -27.57
C THR A 164 16.88 12.93 -26.61
N PRO A 165 15.60 12.79 -26.98
CA PRO A 165 14.49 13.02 -26.05
C PRO A 165 14.66 12.12 -24.82
N ALA A 166 14.38 12.65 -23.63
CA ALA A 166 14.43 11.86 -22.41
C ALA A 166 13.54 10.62 -22.57
N LYS A 167 14.12 9.41 -22.45
CA LYS A 167 13.40 8.13 -22.61
C LYS A 167 12.29 7.94 -21.56
N VAL A 168 12.42 8.66 -20.45
CA VAL A 168 11.50 8.66 -19.33
C VAL A 168 11.22 10.11 -18.98
N GLN A 169 9.95 10.45 -18.88
CA GLN A 169 9.49 11.71 -18.34
C GLN A 169 8.99 11.47 -16.92
N SER A 170 9.59 12.18 -15.97
CA SER A 170 9.11 12.20 -14.60
C SER A 170 7.94 13.19 -14.46
N GLY A 171 7.00 12.86 -13.61
CA GLY A 171 5.93 13.74 -13.18
C GLY A 171 5.40 13.33 -11.81
N THR A 172 4.38 14.03 -11.35
CA THR A 172 3.66 13.80 -10.10
C THR A 172 2.30 13.21 -10.42
N TYR A 173 1.97 12.09 -9.80
CA TYR A 173 0.64 11.53 -9.84
C TYR A 173 -0.08 11.75 -8.51
N ALA A 174 -1.27 12.35 -8.58
CA ALA A 174 -2.06 12.70 -7.42
C ALA A 174 -3.38 11.94 -7.39
N ILE A 175 -3.81 11.57 -6.19
CA ILE A 175 -5.06 10.87 -5.91
C ILE A 175 -5.73 11.59 -4.73
N LEU A 176 -7.00 11.93 -4.88
CA LEU A 176 -7.83 12.31 -3.74
C LEU A 176 -8.48 11.07 -3.14
N TYR A 177 -8.46 11.00 -1.81
CA TYR A 177 -9.12 9.97 -1.02
C TYR A 177 -10.28 10.62 -0.28
N ARG A 178 -11.49 10.07 -0.41
CA ARG A 178 -12.64 10.54 0.37
C ARG A 178 -12.40 10.30 1.86
N LEU A 179 -12.63 11.32 2.70
CA LEU A 179 -12.53 11.19 4.15
C LEU A 179 -13.71 10.39 4.72
N ARG A 180 -13.46 9.63 5.78
CA ARG A 180 -14.51 8.97 6.57
C ARG A 180 -14.89 9.89 7.72
N ASN A 181 -16.17 10.24 7.81
CA ASN A 181 -16.72 11.08 8.87
C ASN A 181 -15.93 12.40 9.04
N PRO A 182 -15.83 13.23 7.98
CA PRO A 182 -15.11 14.50 8.08
C PRO A 182 -15.75 15.39 9.16
N ASN A 183 -14.92 16.06 9.95
CA ASN A 183 -15.36 17.16 10.81
C ASN A 183 -14.80 18.46 10.23
N PRO A 184 -15.61 19.25 9.47
CA PRO A 184 -15.14 20.50 8.87
C PRO A 184 -14.54 21.47 9.88
N ARG A 185 -15.07 21.51 11.12
CA ARG A 185 -14.56 22.37 12.20
C ARG A 185 -13.15 22.00 12.62
N ALA A 186 -12.80 20.71 12.57
CA ALA A 186 -11.44 20.24 12.87
C ALA A 186 -10.42 20.69 11.82
N LEU A 187 -10.89 21.10 10.64
CA LEU A 187 -10.07 21.57 9.54
C LEU A 187 -10.13 23.10 9.39
N GLU A 188 -10.75 23.86 10.29
CA GLU A 188 -10.79 25.33 10.16
C GLU A 188 -9.42 25.96 10.43
N LEU A 189 -8.97 26.82 9.51
CA LEU A 189 -7.61 27.37 9.55
C LEU A 189 -7.40 28.33 10.72
N GLU A 190 -8.36 29.22 10.96
CA GLU A 190 -8.24 30.28 11.97
C GLU A 190 -8.05 29.71 13.39
N PRO A 191 -8.86 28.74 13.87
CA PRO A 191 -8.61 28.08 15.14
C PRO A 191 -7.28 27.34 15.21
N ILE A 192 -6.86 26.68 14.11
CA ILE A 192 -5.57 25.98 14.03
C ILE A 192 -4.42 26.98 14.19
N LEU A 193 -4.46 28.10 13.47
CA LEU A 193 -3.43 29.14 13.54
C LEU A 193 -3.37 29.79 14.93
N LEU A 194 -4.53 30.08 15.53
CA LEU A 194 -4.60 30.64 16.87
C LEU A 194 -4.00 29.68 17.91
N ARG A 195 -4.30 28.38 17.82
CA ARG A 195 -3.68 27.38 18.69
C ARG A 195 -2.19 27.24 18.44
N ALA A 196 -1.75 27.26 17.18
CA ALA A 196 -0.32 27.20 16.84
C ALA A 196 0.46 28.39 17.42
N GLN A 197 -0.13 29.60 17.43
CA GLN A 197 0.49 30.79 18.04
C GLN A 197 0.60 30.69 19.57
N ASN A 198 -0.33 29.99 20.22
CA ASN A 198 -0.39 29.85 21.67
C ASN A 198 0.14 28.49 22.18
N ALA A 199 0.59 27.62 21.28
CA ALA A 199 1.01 26.27 21.62
C ALA A 199 2.31 26.30 22.43
N THR A 200 2.37 25.49 23.49
CA THR A 200 3.60 25.26 24.23
C THR A 200 4.49 24.24 23.51
N ASP A 201 5.78 24.24 23.88
CA ASP A 201 6.72 23.21 23.45
C ASP A 201 6.28 21.82 23.92
N LEU A 202 6.79 20.79 23.23
CA LEU A 202 6.61 19.40 23.65
C LEU A 202 7.39 19.14 24.94
N ASP A 203 6.72 18.59 25.95
CA ASP A 203 7.38 18.06 27.14
C ASP A 203 7.84 16.62 26.91
N PHE A 204 9.08 16.30 27.28
CA PHE A 204 9.63 14.97 27.03
C PHE A 204 8.85 13.86 27.75
N ASN A 205 8.49 14.06 29.01
CA ASN A 205 7.87 13.01 29.82
C ASN A 205 6.37 12.84 29.52
N ASN A 206 5.67 13.94 29.25
CA ASN A 206 4.23 13.94 29.02
C ASN A 206 3.88 13.78 27.54
N ASP A 207 4.70 14.32 26.64
CA ASP A 207 4.39 14.33 25.21
C ASP A 207 5.19 13.31 24.39
N LEU A 208 6.44 13.00 24.75
CA LEU A 208 7.31 12.15 23.93
C LEU A 208 7.45 10.72 24.46
N CYS A 209 7.46 10.53 25.77
CA CYS A 209 7.41 9.19 26.36
C CYS A 209 6.03 8.56 26.09
N PRO A 210 5.97 7.32 25.55
CA PRO A 210 4.71 6.60 25.44
C PRO A 210 4.06 6.46 26.82
N SER A 211 2.74 6.63 26.89
CA SER A 211 2.01 6.40 28.13
C SER A 211 2.10 4.94 28.56
N LEU A 212 1.76 4.65 29.83
CA LEU A 212 1.69 3.26 30.31
C LEU A 212 0.74 2.43 29.46
N GLU A 213 -0.42 2.98 29.09
CA GLU A 213 -1.38 2.32 28.22
C GLU A 213 -0.80 2.05 26.83
N GLN A 214 -0.21 3.05 26.18
CA GLN A 214 0.40 2.89 24.85
C GLN A 214 1.50 1.82 24.87
N SER A 215 2.34 1.84 25.90
CA SER A 215 3.41 0.87 26.09
C SER A 215 2.86 -0.56 26.26
N GLN A 216 1.82 -0.73 27.07
CA GLN A 216 1.16 -2.03 27.27
C GLN A 216 0.50 -2.54 25.99
N LYS A 217 -0.16 -1.66 25.22
CA LYS A 217 -0.79 -2.02 23.95
C LYS A 217 0.25 -2.41 22.91
N ALA A 218 1.30 -1.61 22.73
CA ALA A 218 2.41 -1.94 21.84
C ALA A 218 3.09 -3.27 22.24
N HIS A 219 3.33 -3.49 23.53
CA HIS A 219 3.89 -4.74 24.02
C HIS A 219 2.99 -5.95 23.72
N HIS A 220 1.67 -5.80 23.87
CA HIS A 220 0.73 -6.87 23.48
C HIS A 220 0.78 -7.17 21.98
N GLN A 221 0.93 -6.14 21.14
CA GLN A 221 1.14 -6.30 19.69
C GLN A 221 2.40 -7.09 19.38
N PHE A 222 3.49 -6.79 20.08
CA PHE A 222 4.75 -7.50 19.97
C PHE A 222 4.60 -8.97 20.39
N CYS A 223 3.97 -9.26 21.53
CA CYS A 223 3.71 -10.64 21.98
C CYS A 223 2.91 -11.44 20.95
N SER A 224 1.84 -10.86 20.40
CA SER A 224 1.04 -11.51 19.35
C SER A 224 1.87 -11.81 18.10
N TYR A 225 2.83 -10.96 17.74
CA TYR A 225 3.76 -11.26 16.65
C TYR A 225 4.66 -12.45 16.96
N VAL A 226 5.28 -12.49 18.14
CA VAL A 226 6.14 -13.61 18.57
C VAL A 226 5.40 -14.94 18.53
N ILE A 227 4.13 -14.96 18.96
CA ILE A 227 3.26 -16.15 18.88
C ILE A 227 2.90 -16.48 17.44
N ARG A 228 2.62 -15.48 16.60
CA ARG A 228 2.32 -15.70 15.18
C ARG A 228 3.50 -16.35 14.44
N VAL A 229 4.73 -16.01 14.79
CA VAL A 229 5.92 -16.66 14.21
C VAL A 229 5.92 -18.15 14.54
N LEU A 230 5.69 -18.52 15.80
CA LEU A 230 5.56 -19.92 16.21
C LEU A 230 4.45 -20.63 15.40
N SER A 231 3.25 -20.07 15.36
CA SER A 231 2.11 -20.65 14.63
C SER A 231 2.30 -20.71 13.11
N ARG A 232 3.21 -19.91 12.55
CA ARG A 232 3.50 -19.90 11.10
C ARG A 232 4.42 -21.05 10.70
N TYR A 233 5.47 -21.28 11.48
CA TYR A 233 6.54 -22.23 11.13
C TYR A 233 6.38 -23.59 11.81
N GLU A 234 5.74 -23.66 12.98
CA GLU A 234 5.48 -24.92 13.67
C GLU A 234 4.10 -25.47 13.37
N GLY A 235 4.06 -26.63 12.69
CA GLY A 235 2.83 -27.26 12.20
C GLY A 235 1.79 -27.50 13.29
N ALA A 236 2.23 -27.87 14.49
CA ALA A 236 1.36 -28.15 15.63
C ALA A 236 0.59 -26.91 16.14
N PHE A 237 1.10 -25.71 15.89
CA PHE A 237 0.48 -24.45 16.33
C PHE A 237 -0.36 -23.77 15.23
N LYS A 238 -0.42 -24.31 14.00
CA LYS A 238 -1.17 -23.72 12.88
C LYS A 238 -2.65 -23.49 13.21
N GLY A 239 -3.28 -24.41 13.95
CA GLY A 239 -4.68 -24.31 14.37
C GLY A 239 -4.96 -23.13 15.32
N ARG A 240 -3.93 -22.62 16.00
CA ARG A 240 -4.05 -21.52 16.96
C ARG A 240 -3.87 -20.12 16.35
N ARG A 241 -3.64 -20.03 15.03
CA ARG A 241 -3.40 -18.76 14.35
C ARG A 241 -4.57 -17.77 14.49
N ASN A 242 -5.79 -18.29 14.55
CA ASN A 242 -7.02 -17.50 14.64
C ASN A 242 -7.63 -17.52 16.05
N ASP A 243 -6.89 -18.02 17.05
CA ASP A 243 -7.34 -18.02 18.43
C ASP A 243 -7.55 -16.55 18.89
N PRO A 244 -8.78 -16.15 19.29
CA PRO A 244 -9.06 -14.81 19.78
C PRO A 244 -8.19 -14.44 20.98
N ASP A 245 -7.85 -15.42 21.82
CA ASP A 245 -6.99 -15.23 22.99
C ASP A 245 -5.53 -15.08 22.60
N LEU A 246 -5.13 -15.17 21.34
CA LEU A 246 -3.77 -14.89 20.88
C LEU A 246 -3.69 -13.66 19.96
N GLN A 247 -4.85 -13.07 19.64
CA GLN A 247 -4.89 -11.83 18.88
C GLN A 247 -4.61 -10.62 19.76
N SER A 248 -4.17 -9.55 19.10
CA SER A 248 -4.06 -8.26 19.74
C SER A 248 -5.38 -7.49 19.69
N PRO A 249 -5.70 -6.71 20.73
CA PRO A 249 -6.84 -5.83 20.67
C PRO A 249 -6.62 -4.78 19.58
N PRO A 250 -7.64 -4.50 18.75
CA PRO A 250 -7.61 -3.37 17.84
C PRO A 250 -7.47 -2.06 18.61
N ARG A 251 -6.84 -1.05 18.01
CA ARG A 251 -6.77 0.30 18.57
C ARG A 251 -7.79 1.20 17.90
N ARG A 252 -7.59 1.51 16.62
CA ARG A 252 -8.48 2.30 15.78
C ARG A 252 -8.46 1.79 14.33
N PRO A 253 -8.89 0.53 14.08
CA PRO A 253 -8.99 -0.01 12.73
C PRO A 253 -10.12 0.66 11.96
N LEU A 254 -9.99 0.69 10.63
CA LEU A 254 -11.14 0.95 9.78
C LEU A 254 -12.14 -0.23 9.83
N PRO A 255 -13.43 -0.01 9.54
CA PRO A 255 -14.42 -1.08 9.56
C PRO A 255 -14.08 -2.19 8.57
N ASP A 256 -14.45 -3.42 8.91
CA ASP A 256 -14.23 -4.57 8.04
C ASP A 256 -14.86 -4.36 6.66
N GLY A 257 -14.09 -4.63 5.61
CA GLY A 257 -14.52 -4.45 4.22
C GLY A 257 -14.55 -2.99 3.74
N TYR A 258 -14.21 -2.01 4.58
CA TYR A 258 -14.13 -0.62 4.17
C TYR A 258 -13.07 -0.43 3.09
N LYS A 259 -13.45 0.23 1.99
CA LYS A 259 -12.55 0.60 0.90
C LYS A 259 -12.64 2.10 0.69
N THR A 260 -11.53 2.80 0.93
CA THR A 260 -11.44 4.24 0.70
C THR A 260 -11.67 4.54 -0.78
N ALA A 261 -12.63 5.40 -1.08
CA ALA A 261 -12.88 5.84 -2.45
C ALA A 261 -11.72 6.70 -2.95
N GLN A 262 -11.27 6.42 -4.18
CA GLN A 262 -10.10 7.03 -4.80
C GLN A 262 -10.51 7.79 -6.07
N PHE A 263 -9.98 9.00 -6.22
CA PHE A 263 -10.29 9.90 -7.32
C PHE A 263 -8.97 10.37 -7.92
N PRO A 264 -8.46 9.65 -8.94
CA PRO A 264 -7.18 9.96 -9.55
C PRO A 264 -7.24 11.25 -10.36
N LEU A 265 -6.14 12.00 -10.32
CA LEU A 265 -5.96 13.26 -11.04
C LEU A 265 -5.05 13.09 -12.26
N LYS A 266 -4.91 14.16 -13.07
CA LYS A 266 -3.98 14.19 -14.20
C LYS A 266 -2.55 14.33 -13.67
N ILE A 267 -1.64 13.67 -14.36
CA ILE A 267 -0.21 13.75 -14.06
C ILE A 267 0.28 15.17 -14.29
N CYS A 268 0.99 15.69 -13.31
CA CYS A 268 1.59 17.02 -13.31
C CYS A 268 3.07 16.89 -13.63
N THR A 269 3.60 17.57 -14.65
CA THR A 269 5.02 17.46 -15.04
C THR A 269 5.91 18.45 -14.28
N ARG A 270 5.57 18.74 -13.01
CA ARG A 270 6.35 19.63 -12.15
C ARG A 270 7.32 18.79 -11.32
N GLU A 271 8.51 19.33 -11.08
CA GLU A 271 9.52 18.69 -10.25
C GLU A 271 9.14 18.83 -8.76
N GLU A 272 9.19 17.74 -7.99
CA GLU A 272 8.90 17.73 -6.54
C GLU A 272 10.14 17.92 -5.66
N GLY A 273 11.35 17.93 -6.23
CA GLY A 273 12.61 17.96 -5.46
C GLY A 273 12.85 19.24 -4.66
N LEU A 274 12.12 20.32 -4.96
CA LEU A 274 12.27 21.63 -4.34
C LEU A 274 10.97 22.09 -3.67
N ILE A 275 11.08 22.94 -2.65
CA ILE A 275 9.92 23.56 -1.97
C ILE A 275 9.00 24.29 -2.97
N LYS A 276 9.59 25.08 -3.88
CA LYS A 276 8.84 25.77 -4.95
C LYS A 276 8.13 24.79 -5.88
N GLY A 277 8.78 23.66 -6.15
CA GLY A 277 8.24 22.57 -6.96
C GLY A 277 7.01 21.93 -6.32
N ASN A 278 7.10 21.58 -5.03
CA ASN A 278 5.96 21.13 -4.24
C ASN A 278 4.81 22.15 -4.26
N LEU A 279 5.09 23.44 -4.03
CA LEU A 279 4.05 24.46 -4.09
C LEU A 279 3.36 24.51 -5.47
N ALA A 280 4.13 24.38 -6.55
CA ALA A 280 3.60 24.35 -7.91
C ALA A 280 2.71 23.13 -8.16
N VAL A 281 3.04 21.96 -7.59
CA VAL A 281 2.17 20.76 -7.64
C VAL A 281 0.82 21.04 -6.98
N HIS A 282 0.81 21.68 -5.80
CA HIS A 282 -0.43 22.03 -5.11
C HIS A 282 -1.27 23.05 -5.90
N VAL A 283 -0.63 24.03 -6.55
CA VAL A 283 -1.31 24.99 -7.44
C VAL A 283 -1.92 24.25 -8.64
N GLU A 284 -1.16 23.36 -9.28
CA GLU A 284 -1.65 22.58 -10.41
C GLU A 284 -2.87 21.73 -10.03
N ILE A 285 -2.78 21.01 -8.92
CA ILE A 285 -3.87 20.14 -8.44
C ILE A 285 -5.09 20.97 -8.07
N TYR A 286 -4.95 21.88 -7.11
CA TYR A 286 -6.11 22.52 -6.50
C TYR A 286 -6.70 23.63 -7.34
N ILE A 287 -5.86 24.44 -7.98
CA ILE A 287 -6.34 25.60 -8.74
C ILE A 287 -6.62 25.19 -10.19
N ASN A 288 -5.65 24.57 -10.87
CA ASN A 288 -5.79 24.31 -12.31
C ASN A 288 -6.68 23.11 -12.63
N GLN A 289 -6.54 22.00 -11.88
CA GLN A 289 -7.34 20.79 -12.14
C GLN A 289 -8.69 20.78 -11.40
N LEU A 290 -8.71 21.19 -10.13
CA LEU A 290 -9.90 21.14 -9.28
C LEU A 290 -10.69 22.45 -9.22
N GLY A 291 -10.17 23.56 -9.76
CA GLY A 291 -10.88 24.84 -9.83
C GLY A 291 -11.17 25.49 -8.48
N LEU A 292 -10.39 25.17 -7.43
CA LEU A 292 -10.50 25.85 -6.13
C LEU A 292 -9.78 27.21 -6.15
N THR A 293 -10.25 28.11 -5.30
CA THR A 293 -9.62 29.41 -5.03
C THR A 293 -8.72 29.35 -3.81
N TYR A 294 -7.75 30.26 -3.70
CA TYR A 294 -6.84 30.32 -2.55
C TYR A 294 -7.54 30.33 -1.17
N PRO A 295 -8.65 31.09 -0.96
CA PRO A 295 -9.36 31.07 0.32
C PRO A 295 -10.00 29.72 0.68
N GLN A 296 -10.28 28.87 -0.31
CA GLN A 296 -10.84 27.53 -0.10
C GLN A 296 -9.78 26.49 0.27
N LEU A 297 -8.49 26.86 0.25
CA LEU A 297 -7.39 25.95 0.56
C LEU A 297 -7.18 25.90 2.07
N THR A 298 -7.89 25.00 2.76
CA THR A 298 -7.55 24.63 4.13
C THR A 298 -6.92 23.25 4.19
N ARG A 299 -5.81 23.13 4.93
CA ARG A 299 -4.92 21.95 4.85
C ARG A 299 -4.41 21.53 6.23
N ALA A 300 -4.47 20.23 6.47
CA ALA A 300 -3.70 19.54 7.50
C ALA A 300 -2.75 18.55 6.81
N LEU A 301 -1.55 18.37 7.36
CA LEU A 301 -0.54 17.46 6.80
C LEU A 301 -0.59 16.12 7.54
N GLY A 302 -0.64 15.02 6.78
CA GLY A 302 -0.56 13.66 7.31
C GLY A 302 0.80 13.02 7.01
N ILE A 303 1.17 12.00 7.77
CA ILE A 303 2.39 11.22 7.52
C ILE A 303 2.15 10.19 6.42
N GLY A 304 3.00 10.18 5.39
CA GLY A 304 3.07 9.09 4.42
C GLY A 304 3.69 7.83 5.03
N LEU A 305 2.87 6.94 5.59
CA LEU A 305 3.34 5.74 6.32
C LEU A 305 4.19 4.78 5.47
N PHE A 306 3.97 4.74 4.16
CA PHE A 306 4.83 3.98 3.25
C PHE A 306 6.26 4.52 3.25
N HIS A 307 6.44 5.83 3.08
CA HIS A 307 7.74 6.49 3.12
C HIS A 307 8.40 6.38 4.50
N LEU A 308 7.60 6.48 5.57
CA LEU A 308 8.06 6.23 6.94
C LEU A 308 8.67 4.82 7.04
N CYS A 309 7.95 3.79 6.60
CA CYS A 309 8.42 2.40 6.66
C CYS A 309 9.66 2.18 5.77
N LEU A 310 9.67 2.74 4.56
CA LEU A 310 10.80 2.67 3.63
C LEU A 310 12.07 3.24 4.24
N ASN A 311 11.99 4.40 4.89
CA ASN A 311 13.16 5.01 5.52
C ASN A 311 13.52 4.33 6.84
N LEU A 312 12.54 3.76 7.55
CA LEU A 312 12.79 3.01 8.79
C LEU A 312 13.63 1.76 8.51
N VAL A 313 13.31 0.99 7.46
CA VAL A 313 14.13 -0.20 7.11
C VAL A 313 15.54 0.16 6.68
N TRP A 314 15.73 1.31 6.01
CA TRP A 314 17.06 1.83 5.69
C TRP A 314 17.81 2.31 6.92
N ALA A 315 17.13 2.96 7.88
CA ALA A 315 17.70 3.35 9.15
C ALA A 315 18.19 2.12 9.93
N VAL A 316 17.36 1.07 10.04
CA VAL A 316 17.73 -0.20 10.66
C VAL A 316 18.92 -0.85 9.94
N LEU A 317 18.92 -0.88 8.60
CA LEU A 317 20.04 -1.39 7.83
C LEU A 317 21.34 -0.66 8.17
N ASN A 318 21.31 0.68 8.24
CA ASN A 318 22.49 1.49 8.52
C ASN A 318 23.03 1.27 9.93
N VAL A 319 22.14 1.20 10.94
CA VAL A 319 22.51 0.99 12.35
C VAL A 319 23.10 -0.41 12.57
N HIS A 320 22.50 -1.44 11.96
CA HIS A 320 22.83 -2.84 12.23
C HIS A 320 23.70 -3.51 11.16
N ARG A 321 24.18 -2.75 10.15
CA ARG A 321 24.95 -3.30 9.01
C ARG A 321 26.11 -4.18 9.48
N GLY A 322 27.00 -3.59 10.29
CA GLY A 322 28.22 -4.23 10.76
C GLY A 322 29.12 -4.77 9.63
N HIS A 323 29.92 -5.78 9.95
CA HIS A 323 30.84 -6.43 9.01
C HIS A 323 30.52 -7.92 8.93
N VAL A 324 30.75 -8.55 7.77
CA VAL A 324 30.42 -9.97 7.52
C VAL A 324 31.08 -10.94 8.52
N ASN A 325 32.27 -10.57 9.02
CA ASN A 325 33.03 -11.35 10.00
C ASN A 325 32.54 -11.16 11.45
N HIS A 326 31.59 -10.26 11.70
CA HIS A 326 31.05 -10.00 13.03
C HIS A 326 29.68 -10.67 13.15
N HIS A 327 29.61 -11.72 13.96
CA HIS A 327 28.35 -12.42 14.26
C HIS A 327 27.33 -11.46 14.89
N GLY A 328 26.05 -11.69 14.59
CA GLY A 328 24.94 -10.84 15.06
C GLY A 328 24.72 -9.55 14.28
N THR A 329 25.48 -9.30 13.20
CA THR A 329 25.28 -8.14 12.31
C THR A 329 24.43 -8.50 11.09
N LEU A 330 23.78 -7.51 10.46
CA LEU A 330 22.98 -7.75 9.25
C LEU A 330 23.84 -8.24 8.08
N ALA A 331 25.07 -7.74 7.92
CA ALA A 331 25.97 -8.23 6.87
C ALA A 331 26.26 -9.72 7.02
N HIS A 332 26.46 -10.20 8.24
CA HIS A 332 26.63 -11.63 8.53
C HIS A 332 25.35 -12.42 8.25
N LEU A 333 24.20 -11.95 8.76
CA LEU A 333 22.91 -12.61 8.59
C LEU A 333 22.48 -12.68 7.11
N PHE A 334 22.80 -11.67 6.30
CA PHE A 334 22.56 -11.68 4.86
C PHE A 334 23.37 -12.74 4.12
N VAL A 335 24.57 -13.09 4.59
CA VAL A 335 25.31 -14.24 4.05
C VAL A 335 24.59 -15.54 4.38
N ILE A 336 24.15 -15.70 5.63
CA ILE A 336 23.44 -16.92 6.09
C ILE A 336 22.18 -17.19 5.25
N ILE A 337 21.42 -16.14 4.91
CA ILE A 337 20.19 -16.28 4.13
C ILE A 337 20.41 -16.09 2.61
N GLU A 338 21.66 -16.06 2.15
CA GLU A 338 22.04 -15.93 0.73
C GLU A 338 21.51 -14.66 0.02
N LYS A 339 21.42 -13.55 0.75
CA LYS A 339 20.94 -12.24 0.26
C LYS A 339 22.01 -11.14 0.35
N THR A 340 23.26 -11.46 0.01
CA THR A 340 24.41 -10.55 0.13
C THR A 340 24.27 -9.22 -0.63
N ARG A 341 23.48 -9.20 -1.72
CA ARG A 341 23.18 -7.99 -2.51
C ARG A 341 22.43 -6.91 -1.72
N LEU A 342 21.82 -7.25 -0.58
CA LEU A 342 21.09 -6.31 0.28
C LEU A 342 22.00 -5.48 1.20
N GLY A 343 23.30 -5.77 1.25
CA GLY A 343 24.28 -4.99 2.03
C GLY A 343 24.63 -3.62 1.45
N GLY A 344 24.15 -3.28 0.26
CA GLY A 344 24.42 -2.01 -0.42
C GLY A 344 23.78 -0.78 0.25
N GLN A 345 24.09 0.43 -0.24
CA GLN A 345 23.58 1.69 0.33
C GLN A 345 22.07 1.89 0.12
N HIS A 346 21.52 1.42 -1.00
CA HIS A 346 20.09 1.55 -1.33
C HIS A 346 19.55 0.27 -1.96
N PRO A 347 19.40 -0.81 -1.18
CA PRO A 347 18.77 -2.02 -1.68
C PRO A 347 17.29 -1.75 -1.98
N ASP A 348 16.74 -2.53 -2.89
CA ASP A 348 15.31 -2.56 -3.16
C ASP A 348 14.51 -2.72 -1.86
N TYR A 349 13.52 -1.84 -1.66
CA TYR A 349 12.74 -1.76 -0.43
C TYR A 349 12.04 -3.09 -0.11
N HIS A 350 11.36 -3.68 -1.09
CA HIS A 350 10.58 -4.90 -0.87
C HIS A 350 11.48 -6.08 -0.52
N SER A 351 12.60 -6.22 -1.23
CA SER A 351 13.59 -7.25 -0.99
C SER A 351 14.25 -7.10 0.39
N LEU A 352 14.58 -5.87 0.79
CA LEU A 352 15.14 -5.58 2.12
C LEU A 352 14.12 -5.90 3.22
N LEU A 353 12.91 -5.36 3.14
CA LEU A 353 11.87 -5.59 4.15
C LEU A 353 11.59 -7.10 4.31
N ALA A 354 11.46 -7.84 3.21
CA ALA A 354 11.25 -9.28 3.26
C ALA A 354 12.41 -10.02 3.94
N ALA A 355 13.66 -9.63 3.67
CA ALA A 355 14.83 -10.20 4.32
C ALA A 355 14.89 -9.88 5.81
N LEU A 356 14.61 -8.63 6.20
CA LEU A 356 14.57 -8.21 7.60
C LEU A 356 13.49 -8.95 8.40
N MET A 357 12.29 -9.14 7.83
CA MET A 357 11.24 -9.92 8.46
C MET A 357 11.59 -11.41 8.56
N GLN A 358 12.26 -11.98 7.54
CA GLN A 358 12.76 -13.35 7.59
C GLN A 358 13.82 -13.53 8.70
N ILE A 359 14.71 -12.55 8.87
CA ILE A 359 15.70 -12.53 9.96
C ILE A 359 15.01 -12.46 11.32
N LEU A 360 14.05 -11.54 11.49
CA LEU A 360 13.28 -11.42 12.73
C LEU A 360 12.58 -12.73 13.08
N ASP A 361 11.91 -13.36 12.11
CA ASP A 361 11.23 -14.64 12.30
C ASP A 361 12.21 -15.73 12.76
N GLY A 362 13.39 -15.83 12.12
CA GLY A 362 14.42 -16.79 12.49
C GLY A 362 14.97 -16.58 13.91
N LEU A 363 15.24 -15.32 14.29
CA LEU A 363 15.72 -14.96 15.62
C LEU A 363 14.66 -15.26 16.70
N LEU A 364 13.40 -14.98 16.43
CA LEU A 364 12.30 -15.28 17.36
C LEU A 364 12.07 -16.79 17.52
N LEU A 365 12.21 -17.58 16.45
CA LEU A 365 12.16 -19.05 16.54
C LEU A 365 13.30 -19.62 17.38
N ASP A 366 14.51 -19.07 17.24
CA ASP A 366 15.64 -19.48 18.08
C ASP A 366 15.38 -19.11 19.56
N ALA A 367 14.83 -17.92 19.83
CA ALA A 367 14.42 -17.54 21.17
C ALA A 367 13.33 -18.46 21.75
N TRP A 368 12.36 -18.92 20.94
CA TRP A 368 11.40 -19.95 21.37
C TRP A 368 12.10 -21.25 21.78
N ARG A 369 13.08 -21.72 21.00
CA ARG A 369 13.84 -22.94 21.33
C ARG A 369 14.57 -22.81 22.65
N ILE A 370 15.22 -21.67 22.88
CA ILE A 370 15.95 -21.39 24.12
C ILE A 370 14.99 -21.32 25.32
N GLU A 371 13.91 -20.54 25.21
CA GLU A 371 13.05 -20.22 26.35
C GLU A 371 12.05 -21.32 26.71
N CYS A 372 11.71 -22.22 25.78
CA CYS A 372 10.83 -23.34 26.09
C CYS A 372 11.53 -24.45 26.89
N GLY A 373 12.85 -24.56 26.82
CA GLY A 373 13.61 -25.57 27.57
C GLY A 373 13.47 -27.00 27.02
N PHE A 374 12.98 -27.16 25.79
CA PHE A 374 12.87 -28.44 25.08
C PHE A 374 13.89 -28.52 23.95
N ASN A 375 14.25 -29.73 23.51
CA ASN A 375 15.21 -29.91 22.42
C ASN A 375 14.63 -29.49 21.07
N THR A 376 13.30 -29.63 20.92
CA THR A 376 12.56 -29.23 19.73
C THR A 376 11.27 -28.49 20.07
N LEU A 377 10.80 -27.64 19.16
CA LEU A 377 9.49 -26.97 19.31
C LEU A 377 8.31 -27.96 19.22
N ALA A 378 8.52 -29.11 18.57
CA ALA A 378 7.55 -30.20 18.52
C ALA A 378 7.33 -30.83 19.92
N GLU A 379 8.39 -31.02 20.70
CA GLU A 379 8.27 -31.48 22.10
C GLU A 379 7.52 -30.46 22.95
N TYR A 380 7.82 -29.17 22.81
CA TYR A 380 7.06 -28.12 23.49
C TYR A 380 5.58 -28.13 23.07
N ALA A 381 5.29 -28.34 21.78
CA ALA A 381 3.93 -28.43 21.28
C ALA A 381 3.15 -29.62 21.87
N ALA A 382 3.83 -30.74 22.11
CA ALA A 382 3.24 -31.95 22.71
C ALA A 382 2.74 -31.72 24.15
N MET A 383 3.28 -30.73 24.86
CA MET A 383 2.77 -30.30 26.17
C MET A 383 1.41 -29.58 26.09
N ASN A 384 0.95 -29.26 24.87
CA ASN A 384 -0.30 -28.54 24.61
C ASN A 384 -0.44 -27.26 25.47
N PRO A 385 0.54 -26.33 25.43
CA PRO A 385 0.55 -25.15 26.29
C PRO A 385 -0.73 -24.34 26.12
N SER A 386 -1.29 -23.73 27.17
CA SER A 386 -2.49 -22.90 27.05
C SER A 386 -2.23 -21.58 26.32
N ALA A 387 -3.26 -20.85 25.93
CA ALA A 387 -3.10 -19.51 25.36
C ALA A 387 -2.38 -18.54 26.33
N ALA A 388 -2.66 -18.69 27.63
CA ALA A 388 -1.98 -17.93 28.68
C ALA A 388 -0.48 -18.29 28.77
N ASP A 389 -0.12 -19.57 28.66
CA ASP A 389 1.28 -20.02 28.67
C ASP A 389 2.05 -19.46 27.48
N LEU A 390 1.43 -19.45 26.29
CA LEU A 390 2.02 -18.88 25.08
C LEU A 390 2.25 -17.37 25.22
N ARG A 391 1.28 -16.63 25.79
CA ARG A 391 1.44 -15.18 26.05
C ARG A 391 2.56 -14.91 27.04
N LEU A 392 2.61 -15.66 28.15
CA LEU A 392 3.65 -15.53 29.15
C LEU A 392 5.02 -15.79 28.54
N LYS A 393 5.16 -16.87 27.76
CA LYS A 393 6.42 -17.23 27.09
C LYS A 393 6.84 -16.19 26.06
N ALA A 394 5.91 -15.65 25.28
CA ALA A 394 6.18 -14.55 24.35
C ALA A 394 6.70 -13.29 25.05
N ALA A 395 6.11 -12.93 26.20
CA ALA A 395 6.59 -11.82 27.02
C ALA A 395 8.01 -12.09 27.56
N THR A 396 8.28 -13.33 28.03
CA THR A 396 9.64 -13.75 28.44
C THR A 396 10.64 -13.62 27.30
N ILE A 397 10.28 -14.05 26.08
CA ILE A 397 11.12 -13.94 24.90
C ILE A 397 11.46 -12.47 24.61
N LEU A 398 10.47 -11.58 24.61
CA LEU A 398 10.70 -10.15 24.38
C LEU A 398 11.57 -9.52 25.48
N TYR A 399 11.41 -9.94 26.73
CA TYR A 399 12.24 -9.46 27.83
C TYR A 399 13.70 -9.95 27.69
N ASN A 400 13.91 -11.25 27.47
CA ASN A 400 15.24 -11.86 27.46
C ASN A 400 16.02 -11.60 26.16
N HIS A 401 15.32 -11.43 25.03
CA HIS A 401 15.91 -11.36 23.69
C HIS A 401 15.53 -10.10 22.91
N GLY A 402 14.48 -9.36 23.29
CA GLY A 402 14.03 -8.15 22.58
C GLY A 402 14.25 -6.84 23.34
N THR A 403 14.76 -6.89 24.57
CA THR A 403 14.95 -5.70 25.42
C THR A 403 16.44 -5.40 25.58
N PRO A 404 16.97 -4.31 24.99
CA PRO A 404 18.37 -3.95 25.13
C PRO A 404 18.74 -3.61 26.58
N THR A 405 19.93 -4.01 27.03
CA THR A 405 20.40 -3.66 28.38
C THR A 405 20.88 -2.19 28.43
N ARG A 406 20.48 -1.45 29.47
CA ARG A 406 20.82 0.00 29.64
C ARG A 406 22.31 0.26 29.85
N SER A 407 23.06 -0.73 30.33
CA SER A 407 24.51 -0.65 30.49
C SER A 407 25.10 -2.01 30.13
N PRO A 408 26.22 -2.06 29.37
CA PRO A 408 26.99 -3.29 29.27
C PRO A 408 27.35 -3.69 30.71
N SER A 409 26.97 -4.89 31.13
CA SER A 409 27.28 -5.33 32.49
C SER A 409 28.79 -5.23 32.66
N LYS A 410 29.26 -4.43 33.62
CA LYS A 410 30.66 -4.44 34.07
C LYS A 410 30.93 -5.70 34.91
N SER A 411 30.26 -6.82 34.62
CA SER A 411 30.61 -8.10 35.22
C SER A 411 31.91 -8.56 34.58
N ASN A 412 32.79 -9.17 35.36
CA ASN A 412 34.19 -9.50 35.02
C ASN A 412 34.38 -10.54 33.89
N GLY A 413 33.40 -10.72 33.00
CA GLY A 413 33.48 -11.53 31.79
C GLY A 413 33.37 -10.65 30.54
N ALA A 414 34.01 -11.05 29.44
CA ALA A 414 33.86 -10.37 28.16
C ALA A 414 32.37 -10.29 27.79
N ALA A 415 31.85 -9.07 27.60
CA ALA A 415 30.44 -8.87 27.25
C ALA A 415 30.11 -9.62 25.95
N ASP A 416 29.05 -10.44 25.97
CA ASP A 416 28.55 -11.14 24.79
C ASP A 416 27.97 -10.15 23.79
N THR A 417 28.86 -9.63 22.95
CA THR A 417 28.56 -8.60 21.95
C THR A 417 27.58 -9.12 20.91
N VAL A 418 27.62 -10.43 20.60
CA VAL A 418 26.73 -11.05 19.62
C VAL A 418 25.30 -11.06 20.16
N ARG A 419 25.12 -11.45 21.43
CA ARG A 419 23.81 -11.42 22.08
C ARG A 419 23.26 -10.01 22.22
N GLU A 420 24.08 -9.04 22.61
CA GLU A 420 23.62 -7.65 22.75
C GLU A 420 23.26 -7.01 21.40
N ASN A 421 24.02 -7.30 20.33
CA ASN A 421 23.66 -6.87 18.98
C ASN A 421 22.34 -7.51 18.52
N SER A 422 22.19 -8.82 18.75
CA SER A 422 20.96 -9.55 18.40
C SER A 422 19.75 -8.98 19.13
N LYS A 423 19.88 -8.65 20.42
CA LYS A 423 18.79 -8.01 21.19
C LYS A 423 18.34 -6.68 20.61
N ARG A 424 19.30 -5.83 20.26
CA ARG A 424 19.02 -4.52 19.64
C ARG A 424 18.39 -4.68 18.26
N LEU A 425 18.86 -5.66 17.48
CA LEU A 425 18.29 -5.94 16.17
C LEU A 425 16.84 -6.43 16.29
N ILE A 426 16.56 -7.38 17.20
CA ILE A 426 15.19 -7.85 17.45
C ILE A 426 14.31 -6.68 17.89
N HIS A 427 14.76 -5.87 18.85
CA HIS A 427 14.05 -4.68 19.31
C HIS A 427 13.61 -3.79 18.13
N ASP A 428 14.56 -3.36 17.30
CA ASP A 428 14.27 -2.41 16.21
C ASP A 428 13.42 -3.04 15.10
N LEU A 429 13.62 -4.33 14.82
CA LEU A 429 12.80 -5.08 13.85
C LEU A 429 11.36 -5.30 14.34
N MET A 430 11.11 -5.39 15.64
CA MET A 430 9.74 -5.44 16.18
C MET A 430 8.97 -4.17 15.88
N TYR A 431 9.61 -2.99 15.91
CA TYR A 431 8.99 -1.72 15.50
C TYR A 431 8.72 -1.67 13.99
N VAL A 432 9.67 -2.13 13.16
CA VAL A 432 9.44 -2.27 11.70
C VAL A 432 8.22 -3.17 11.43
N CYS A 433 8.18 -4.32 12.09
CA CYS A 433 7.09 -5.28 11.98
C CYS A 433 5.76 -4.63 12.38
N GLU A 434 5.72 -3.91 13.50
CA GLU A 434 4.49 -3.30 13.98
C GLU A 434 3.95 -2.23 13.04
N VAL A 435 4.81 -1.36 12.48
CA VAL A 435 4.40 -0.38 11.46
C VAL A 435 3.79 -1.09 10.25
N THR A 436 4.46 -2.11 9.71
CA THR A 436 3.99 -2.83 8.50
C THR A 436 2.65 -3.53 8.74
N ARG A 437 2.46 -4.10 9.93
CA ARG A 437 1.23 -4.79 10.34
C ARG A 437 0.10 -3.80 10.60
N ALA A 438 0.38 -2.68 11.25
CA ALA A 438 -0.59 -1.63 11.50
C ALA A 438 -1.12 -1.04 10.20
N ILE A 439 -0.24 -0.79 9.22
CA ILE A 439 -0.62 -0.37 7.86
C ILE A 439 -1.52 -1.43 7.20
N SER A 440 -1.10 -2.71 7.23
CA SER A 440 -1.86 -3.81 6.62
C SER A 440 -3.23 -4.04 7.27
N ALA A 441 -3.33 -3.78 8.58
CA ALA A 441 -4.56 -3.88 9.35
C ALA A 441 -5.43 -2.60 9.29
N THR A 442 -4.96 -1.56 8.60
CA THR A 442 -5.61 -0.24 8.56
C THR A 442 -5.92 0.34 9.95
N ASP A 443 -5.03 0.09 10.90
CA ASP A 443 -5.19 0.50 12.30
C ASP A 443 -4.14 1.55 12.67
N PHE A 444 -4.52 2.82 12.54
CA PHE A 444 -3.62 3.94 12.82
C PHE A 444 -3.30 4.08 14.31
N GLY A 445 -4.19 3.65 15.20
CA GLY A 445 -3.96 3.73 16.65
C GLY A 445 -2.73 2.94 17.08
N ARG A 446 -2.43 1.83 16.40
CA ARG A 446 -1.19 1.06 16.62
C ARG A 446 0.08 1.81 16.21
N VAL A 447 0.02 2.59 15.13
CA VAL A 447 1.15 3.43 14.70
C VAL A 447 1.36 4.57 15.70
N GLU A 448 0.28 5.19 16.14
CA GLU A 448 0.31 6.26 17.15
C GLU A 448 0.95 5.80 18.46
N ASP A 449 0.63 4.60 18.95
CA ASP A 449 1.18 4.03 20.18
C ASP A 449 2.72 3.94 20.17
N ILE A 450 3.35 3.82 18.99
CA ILE A 450 4.80 3.69 18.82
C ILE A 450 5.47 4.90 18.15
N LEU A 451 4.69 5.92 17.77
CA LEU A 451 5.13 6.96 16.86
C LEU A 451 6.32 7.77 17.40
N THR A 452 6.28 8.15 18.67
CA THR A 452 7.37 8.92 19.29
C THR A 452 8.64 8.08 19.42
N THR A 453 8.50 6.77 19.68
CA THR A 453 9.64 5.83 19.67
C THR A 453 10.27 5.73 18.28
N LEU A 454 9.48 5.69 17.21
CA LEU A 454 10.00 5.75 15.84
C LEU A 454 10.79 7.05 15.61
N GLY A 455 10.28 8.18 16.11
CA GLY A 455 10.99 9.47 16.07
C GLY A 455 12.36 9.41 16.75
N MET A 456 12.47 8.73 17.89
CA MET A 456 13.74 8.50 18.60
C MET A 456 14.66 7.54 17.83
N MET A 457 14.12 6.48 17.23
CA MET A 457 14.89 5.54 16.39
C MET A 457 15.51 6.25 15.19
N PHE A 458 14.73 7.08 14.47
CA PHE A 458 15.26 7.89 13.36
C PHE A 458 16.33 8.86 13.83
N ARG A 459 16.15 9.49 15.00
CA ARG A 459 17.18 10.37 15.57
C ARG A 459 18.48 9.60 15.85
N GLY A 460 18.37 8.44 16.49
CA GLY A 460 19.51 7.57 16.81
C GLY A 460 20.24 7.04 15.58
N ALA A 461 19.51 6.80 14.49
CA ALA A 461 20.06 6.38 13.20
C ALA A 461 20.65 7.53 12.36
N GLY A 462 20.60 8.78 12.84
CA GLY A 462 21.09 9.95 12.11
C GLY A 462 20.11 10.52 11.07
N SER A 463 18.90 9.98 10.94
CA SER A 463 17.84 10.43 10.05
C SER A 463 17.06 11.61 10.63
N LYS A 464 17.72 12.77 10.73
CA LYS A 464 17.18 13.97 11.39
C LYS A 464 15.86 14.45 10.78
N ASN A 465 15.71 14.42 9.45
CA ASN A 465 14.51 14.91 8.77
C ASN A 465 13.25 14.15 9.22
N TYR A 466 13.27 12.82 9.18
CA TYR A 466 12.12 12.01 9.61
C TYR A 466 11.81 12.15 11.09
N SER A 467 12.85 12.23 11.92
CA SER A 467 12.66 12.51 13.36
C SER A 467 11.96 13.86 13.57
N THR A 468 12.44 14.92 12.91
CA THR A 468 11.85 16.27 12.97
C THR A 468 10.40 16.28 12.49
N GLU A 469 10.09 15.64 11.36
CA GLU A 469 8.71 15.54 10.85
C GLU A 469 7.78 14.81 11.83
N ILE A 470 8.25 13.72 12.45
CA ILE A 470 7.48 13.01 13.48
C ILE A 470 7.23 13.90 14.70
N MET A 471 8.23 14.70 15.11
CA MET A 471 8.06 15.66 16.22
C MET A 471 7.07 16.77 15.86
N HIS A 472 7.14 17.33 14.65
CA HIS A 472 6.16 18.32 14.17
C HIS A 472 4.75 17.74 14.13
N PHE A 473 4.59 16.53 13.63
CA PHE A 473 3.30 15.85 13.61
C PHE A 473 2.79 15.56 15.03
N THR A 474 3.66 15.13 15.95
CA THR A 474 3.31 14.91 17.37
C THR A 474 2.88 16.20 18.05
N HIS A 475 3.61 17.30 17.82
CA HIS A 475 3.24 18.64 18.32
C HIS A 475 1.89 19.08 17.79
N ASN A 476 1.68 18.92 16.48
CA ASN A 476 0.41 19.23 15.86
C ASN A 476 -0.74 18.44 16.48
N MET A 477 -0.61 17.12 16.60
CA MET A 477 -1.64 16.27 17.21
C MET A 477 -1.94 16.64 18.66
N LYS A 478 -0.91 16.91 19.48
CA LYS A 478 -1.08 17.12 20.93
C LYS A 478 -1.44 18.56 21.32
N LYS A 479 -1.00 19.55 20.54
CA LYS A 479 -1.10 20.98 20.92
C LYS A 479 -1.96 21.80 19.96
N ILE A 480 -2.11 21.38 18.69
CA ILE A 480 -2.69 22.24 17.63
C ILE A 480 -3.99 21.68 17.04
N TRP A 481 -4.14 20.38 16.79
CA TRP A 481 -5.27 19.80 16.05
C TRP A 481 -6.43 19.29 16.91
N ASP A 482 -6.59 19.85 18.12
CA ASP A 482 -7.68 19.63 19.08
C ASP A 482 -7.41 18.55 20.15
N VAL A 483 -7.45 18.97 21.42
CA VAL A 483 -7.19 18.19 22.63
C VAL A 483 -8.51 17.66 23.25
N ASN A 484 -9.67 18.18 22.84
CA ASN A 484 -10.98 17.81 23.40
C ASN A 484 -11.91 17.12 22.37
N GLY A 485 -11.61 17.19 21.07
CA GLY A 485 -12.43 16.60 19.99
C GLY A 485 -12.18 15.12 19.70
N PHE A 486 -11.07 14.54 20.17
CA PHE A 486 -10.80 13.10 19.99
C PHE A 486 -11.54 12.20 20.99
N GLU A 487 -12.03 12.74 22.12
CA GLU A 487 -12.87 11.98 23.05
C GLU A 487 -14.23 11.58 22.42
N GLY A 488 -14.69 12.31 21.40
CA GLY A 488 -15.90 11.99 20.65
C GLY A 488 -15.76 10.82 19.65
N PHE A 489 -14.56 10.30 19.42
CA PHE A 489 -14.39 9.04 18.67
C PHE A 489 -14.58 7.78 19.54
N ASN A 490 -14.64 7.96 20.86
CA ASN A 490 -14.88 6.89 21.83
C ASN A 490 -16.36 6.72 22.22
N SER A 491 -17.27 7.57 21.73
CA SER A 491 -18.70 7.33 21.90
C SER A 491 -19.22 6.46 20.76
N SER A 492 -19.41 5.20 21.09
CA SER A 492 -20.34 4.28 20.44
C SER A 492 -21.60 4.99 19.95
N LEU A 493 -21.72 5.16 18.64
CA LEU A 493 -23.00 5.28 17.93
C LEU A 493 -22.87 4.41 16.65
N PRO A 494 -23.96 3.72 16.28
CA PRO A 494 -23.95 2.40 15.64
C PRO A 494 -23.23 2.29 14.30
#